data_AF-A0A1R4HZA7-F1
#
_entry.id   AF-A0A1R4HZA7-F1
#
_cell.length_a   1.000
_cell.length_b   1.000
_cell.length_c   1.000
_cell.angle_alpha   90.00
_cell.angle_beta   90.00
_cell.angle_gamma   90.00
#
_symmetry.space_group_name_H-M   'P 1'
#
loop_
_entity.id
_entity.type
_entity.pdbx_description
1 polymer ?
#
loop_
_entity_poly.entity_id
_entity_poly.type
_entity_poly.pdbx_seq_one_letter_code
_entity_poly.pdbx_strand_id
1 'polypeptide(L)'
;MKTAVKEARLRSTDPVDEALPPRSMVTLGLQHVLVVYAGIVAVPLVLGSALGLGQSEIVILINCNLIIGGLATLLQTLGIWRFGARLPLIQGASFIALAPMVQIGTEYGIGTVFGSVIAAGALAIGLAPLFSRLLRFFPRVVIGCLITTVGISLMPAAAGWLGGGIGSETFGQPQHLLIGLLTVVVTVAVYASFKGLMSSLSVLIGMLVGTIAAFLAGMSDFGGVSEAAWFGIAAPLSFGPPQFNLVPILIMTLAMIVIMAETTGNALAIGRMVGAEITPRRLGNAFRGEGLATMISGVFNGFPLNAFSQNTGLIAMTRVRSRYVVAVGGGIMVLMGLIPKLGAIVAAIPPAVLGGGAIVMFGMTTAAGIQELAGVKYEGTHNALIVAVSLSVGVLPMAMPALLEHVRGPLALVLESGIFLCAIVAVLLNAVLNRSPKISITQQEGTDTMSTTENPTPSEADLAHLRATIALADEARQAGRHPFASIVVAADGRVIASKGNNSMPPEGDPTQHAELRAAAEAATAVPLDELPGATLYTSAEPCVMCTGAVYWTGIGRIVYALSEHRLLGITGDDPENPTFDLPCREVIAHGQRHIEVLGPLLEDEAAASHADFWTRQTS
;
A
#
# COMPACT_ATOMS: atom_id res chain seq x y z
N MET A 1 13.60 -24.15 31.63
CA MET A 1 12.63 -24.09 30.50
C MET A 1 12.24 -22.65 30.13
N LYS A 2 11.91 -21.76 31.09
CA LYS A 2 11.61 -20.33 30.82
C LYS A 2 12.77 -19.54 30.18
N THR A 3 14.03 -19.87 30.49
CA THR A 3 15.22 -19.24 29.88
C THR A 3 15.44 -19.65 28.43
N ALA A 4 15.20 -20.92 28.09
CA ALA A 4 15.33 -21.45 26.74
C ALA A 4 14.23 -20.95 25.79
N VAL A 5 13.01 -20.72 26.30
CA VAL A 5 11.90 -20.13 25.52
C VAL A 5 12.13 -18.62 25.28
N LYS A 6 12.71 -17.91 26.27
CA LYS A 6 13.10 -16.51 26.12
C LYS A 6 14.29 -16.34 25.16
N GLU A 7 15.25 -17.26 25.19
CA GLU A 7 16.36 -17.33 24.23
C GLU A 7 15.92 -17.76 22.83
N ALA A 8 14.89 -18.61 22.69
CA ALA A 8 14.33 -18.99 21.39
C ALA A 8 13.54 -17.84 20.74
N ARG A 9 12.78 -17.06 21.51
CA ARG A 9 12.10 -15.83 21.02
C ARG A 9 13.09 -14.72 20.63
N LEU A 10 14.26 -14.66 21.28
CA LEU A 10 15.34 -13.74 20.90
C LEU A 10 16.12 -14.20 19.64
N ARG A 11 15.88 -15.42 19.14
CA ARG A 11 16.57 -16.00 17.97
C ARG A 11 15.74 -16.02 16.68
N SER A 12 14.44 -15.74 16.70
CA SER A 12 13.70 -15.54 15.44
C SER A 12 13.91 -14.10 14.98
N THR A 13 14.93 -13.88 14.13
CA THR A 13 15.03 -12.64 13.35
C THR A 13 13.69 -12.38 12.66
N ASP A 14 13.20 -11.14 12.72
CA ASP A 14 12.03 -10.69 11.95
C ASP A 14 12.21 -11.17 10.48
N PRO A 15 11.19 -11.77 9.83
CA PRO A 15 11.29 -12.23 8.45
C PRO A 15 11.83 -11.19 7.45
N VAL A 16 11.68 -9.89 7.75
CA VAL A 16 12.28 -8.80 6.97
C VAL A 16 13.80 -8.73 7.13
N ASP A 17 14.29 -9.06 8.32
CA ASP A 17 15.69 -9.00 8.74
C ASP A 17 16.38 -10.38 8.68
N GLU A 18 15.73 -11.38 8.09
CA GLU A 18 16.32 -12.70 7.85
C GLU A 18 17.38 -12.63 6.74
N ALA A 19 18.61 -13.05 7.04
CA ALA A 19 19.66 -13.21 6.04
C ALA A 19 19.65 -14.64 5.49
N LEU A 20 19.29 -14.79 4.22
CA LEU A 20 19.28 -16.09 3.53
C LEU A 20 20.70 -16.52 3.11
N PRO A 21 20.92 -17.79 2.73
CA PRO A 21 22.20 -18.23 2.19
C PRO A 21 22.63 -17.36 0.98
N PRO A 22 23.93 -17.03 0.83
CA PRO A 22 24.39 -16.11 -0.22
C PRO A 22 23.92 -16.47 -1.63
N ARG A 23 23.93 -17.77 -1.97
CA ARG A 23 23.44 -18.26 -3.27
C ARG A 23 21.98 -17.90 -3.51
N SER A 24 21.12 -18.13 -2.51
CA SER A 24 19.70 -17.79 -2.56
C SER A 24 19.49 -16.29 -2.65
N MET A 25 20.26 -15.49 -1.91
CA MET A 25 20.17 -14.03 -1.99
C MET A 25 20.54 -13.51 -3.38
N VAL A 26 21.57 -14.06 -4.02
CA VAL A 26 21.96 -13.68 -5.38
C VAL A 26 20.89 -14.09 -6.40
N THR A 27 20.39 -15.32 -6.36
CA THR A 27 19.39 -15.79 -7.34
C THR A 27 18.06 -15.06 -7.21
N LEU A 28 17.57 -14.87 -5.98
CA LEU A 28 16.33 -14.15 -5.71
C LEU A 28 16.49 -12.64 -5.92
N GLY A 29 17.64 -12.07 -5.57
CA GLY A 29 17.98 -10.69 -5.88
C GLY A 29 17.99 -10.43 -7.39
N LEU A 30 18.58 -11.33 -8.17
CA LEU A 30 18.53 -11.27 -9.63
C LEU A 30 17.10 -11.35 -10.16
N GLN A 31 16.26 -12.22 -9.58
CA GLN A 31 14.84 -12.29 -9.93
C GLN A 31 14.14 -10.94 -9.70
N HIS A 32 14.38 -10.26 -8.57
CA HIS A 32 13.85 -8.92 -8.34
C HIS A 32 14.27 -7.94 -9.43
N VAL A 33 15.55 -7.94 -9.83
CA VAL A 33 16.06 -7.05 -10.87
C VAL A 33 15.43 -7.35 -12.23
N LEU A 34 15.37 -8.61 -12.63
CA LEU A 34 14.83 -9.00 -13.93
C LEU A 34 13.34 -8.64 -14.09
N VAL A 35 12.56 -8.70 -13.01
CA VAL A 35 11.13 -8.33 -13.01
C VAL A 35 10.93 -6.83 -13.23
N VAL A 36 11.76 -5.97 -12.62
CA VAL A 36 11.64 -4.51 -12.81
C VAL A 36 12.46 -3.96 -13.96
N TYR A 37 13.33 -4.77 -14.56
CA TYR A 37 14.28 -4.32 -15.58
C TYR A 37 13.58 -3.60 -16.74
N ALA A 38 12.51 -4.18 -17.27
CA ALA A 38 11.73 -3.58 -18.34
C ALA A 38 11.18 -2.18 -17.97
N GLY A 39 10.70 -2.01 -16.74
CA GLY A 39 10.20 -0.73 -16.26
C GLY A 39 11.30 0.30 -16.02
N ILE A 40 12.44 -0.13 -15.47
CA ILE A 40 13.60 0.73 -15.25
C ILE A 40 14.13 1.27 -16.58
N VAL A 41 14.24 0.46 -17.62
CA VAL A 41 14.79 0.93 -18.90
C VAL A 41 13.78 1.75 -19.71
N ALA A 42 12.48 1.56 -19.49
CA ALA A 42 11.45 2.25 -20.27
C ALA A 42 11.46 3.77 -20.07
N VAL A 43 11.61 4.28 -18.84
CA VAL A 43 11.58 5.75 -18.60
C VAL A 43 12.71 6.49 -19.34
N PRO A 44 14.00 6.07 -19.27
CA PRO A 44 15.06 6.60 -20.11
C PRO A 44 14.76 6.55 -21.61
N LEU A 45 14.21 5.44 -22.09
CA LEU A 45 13.87 5.26 -23.51
C LEU A 45 12.76 6.22 -23.95
N VAL A 46 11.70 6.39 -23.15
CA VAL A 46 10.61 7.33 -23.49
C VAL A 46 11.15 8.75 -23.50
N LEU A 47 11.87 9.16 -22.44
CA LEU A 47 12.40 10.52 -22.35
C LEU A 47 13.36 10.81 -23.51
N GLY A 48 14.30 9.91 -23.77
CA GLY A 48 15.28 10.08 -24.84
C GLY A 48 14.63 10.15 -26.22
N SER A 49 13.68 9.26 -26.50
CA SER A 49 12.93 9.28 -27.76
C SER A 49 12.08 10.55 -27.90
N ALA A 50 11.44 11.02 -26.83
CA ALA A 50 10.58 12.20 -26.86
C ALA A 50 11.37 13.51 -27.01
N LEU A 51 12.59 13.56 -26.50
CA LEU A 51 13.50 14.71 -26.62
C LEU A 51 14.45 14.62 -27.83
N GLY A 52 14.36 13.56 -28.64
CA GLY A 52 15.22 13.37 -29.81
C GLY A 52 16.69 13.14 -29.48
N LEU A 53 16.99 12.52 -28.33
CA LEU A 53 18.36 12.23 -27.90
C LEU A 53 18.99 11.12 -28.74
N GLY A 54 20.32 11.21 -28.91
CA GLY A 54 21.11 10.19 -29.59
C GLY A 54 21.19 8.88 -28.80
N GLN A 55 21.57 7.79 -29.46
CA GLN A 55 21.69 6.48 -28.84
C GLN A 55 22.70 6.49 -27.67
N SER A 56 23.82 7.19 -27.80
CA SER A 56 24.83 7.32 -26.73
C SER A 56 24.30 8.01 -25.48
N GLU A 57 23.47 9.04 -25.66
CA GLU A 57 22.82 9.77 -24.59
C GLU A 57 21.77 8.91 -23.88
N ILE A 58 20.98 8.15 -24.63
CA ILE A 58 20.03 7.18 -24.07
C ILE A 58 20.75 6.11 -23.24
N VAL A 59 21.90 5.61 -23.73
CA VAL A 59 22.74 4.66 -22.98
C VAL A 59 23.22 5.27 -21.66
N ILE A 60 23.62 6.55 -21.65
CA ILE A 60 23.97 7.27 -20.42
C ILE A 60 22.78 7.27 -19.45
N LEU A 61 21.59 7.66 -19.91
CA LEU A 61 20.38 7.70 -19.06
C LEU A 61 20.02 6.33 -18.48
N ILE A 62 20.12 5.25 -19.27
CA ILE A 62 19.86 3.88 -18.81
C ILE A 62 20.84 3.47 -17.71
N ASN A 63 22.14 3.68 -17.94
CA ASN A 63 23.18 3.31 -16.98
C ASN A 63 23.04 4.10 -15.68
N CYS A 64 22.82 5.41 -15.76
CA CYS A 64 22.58 6.25 -14.59
C CYS A 64 21.37 5.78 -13.80
N ASN A 65 20.27 5.44 -14.48
CA ASN A 65 19.07 4.96 -13.81
C ASN A 65 19.31 3.63 -13.08
N LEU A 66 20.06 2.70 -13.69
CA LEU A 66 20.43 1.43 -13.05
C LEU A 66 21.34 1.64 -11.83
N ILE A 67 22.37 2.49 -11.96
CA ILE A 67 23.30 2.79 -10.86
C ILE A 67 22.56 3.46 -9.70
N ILE A 68 21.89 4.58 -9.95
CA ILE A 68 21.27 5.36 -8.88
C ILE A 68 20.04 4.65 -8.33
N GLY A 69 19.24 3.96 -9.16
CA GLY A 69 18.16 3.09 -8.69
C GLY A 69 18.66 1.95 -7.80
N GLY A 70 19.83 1.38 -8.12
CA GLY A 70 20.47 0.36 -7.29
C GLY A 70 20.95 0.91 -5.95
N LEU A 71 21.61 2.07 -5.96
CA LEU A 71 22.03 2.78 -4.74
C LEU A 71 20.82 3.21 -3.88
N ALA A 72 19.74 3.67 -4.51
CA ALA A 72 18.50 4.02 -3.84
C ALA A 72 17.85 2.78 -3.20
N THR A 73 17.86 1.65 -3.91
CA THR A 73 17.39 0.36 -3.38
C THR A 73 18.21 -0.06 -2.15
N LEU A 74 19.54 0.06 -2.21
CA LEU A 74 20.41 -0.21 -1.07
C LEU A 74 20.12 0.73 0.12
N LEU A 75 19.97 2.04 -0.15
CA LEU A 75 19.62 3.02 0.89
C LEU A 75 18.27 2.68 1.54
N GLN A 76 17.28 2.30 0.74
CA GLN A 76 15.92 2.05 1.20
C GLN A 76 15.81 0.74 2.01
N THR A 77 16.56 -0.28 1.61
CA THR A 77 16.58 -1.61 2.25
C THR A 77 17.47 -1.66 3.48
N LEU A 78 18.66 -1.07 3.45
CA LEU A 78 19.63 -1.11 4.55
C LEU A 78 19.37 0.00 5.58
N GLY A 79 18.97 1.18 5.11
CA GLY A 79 18.67 2.35 5.92
C GLY A 79 19.89 2.93 6.65
N ILE A 80 20.20 4.20 6.37
CA ILE A 80 21.28 4.95 7.02
C ILE A 80 20.66 6.10 7.82
N TRP A 81 20.77 6.05 9.15
CA TRP A 81 20.24 7.07 10.06
C TRP A 81 18.73 7.33 9.88
N ARG A 82 18.35 8.46 9.26
CA ARG A 82 16.96 8.85 8.94
C ARG A 82 16.60 8.68 7.46
N PHE A 83 17.44 8.03 6.68
CA PHE A 83 17.23 7.78 5.25
C PHE A 83 17.05 6.28 5.04
N GLY A 84 15.92 5.90 4.44
CA GLY A 84 15.57 4.51 4.16
C GLY A 84 14.55 3.90 5.13
N ALA A 85 13.56 3.20 4.58
CA ALA A 85 12.49 2.57 5.37
C ALA A 85 12.91 1.27 6.07
N ARG A 86 14.01 0.65 5.66
CA ARG A 86 14.41 -0.70 6.05
C ARG A 86 13.38 -1.77 5.66
N LEU A 87 12.81 -1.62 4.47
CA LEU A 87 11.84 -2.53 3.88
C LEU A 87 12.39 -3.06 2.54
N PRO A 88 11.93 -4.22 2.05
CA PRO A 88 12.28 -4.77 0.73
C PRO A 88 11.68 -3.93 -0.41
N LEU A 89 12.09 -2.67 -0.52
CA LEU A 89 11.65 -1.70 -1.50
C LEU A 89 12.73 -1.56 -2.57
N ILE A 90 12.46 -2.07 -3.77
CA ILE A 90 13.28 -1.77 -4.94
C ILE A 90 12.91 -0.38 -5.47
N GLN A 91 13.91 0.35 -5.96
CA GLN A 91 13.77 1.72 -6.45
C GLN A 91 14.18 1.81 -7.91
N GLY A 92 13.54 2.72 -8.66
CA GLY A 92 13.92 3.05 -10.03
C GLY A 92 13.19 4.32 -10.50
N ALA A 93 13.45 4.74 -11.74
CA ALA A 93 12.79 5.90 -12.34
C ALA A 93 11.26 5.79 -12.31
N SER A 94 10.60 6.86 -11.86
CA SER A 94 9.16 6.94 -11.77
C SER A 94 8.50 7.33 -13.09
N PHE A 95 7.44 6.62 -13.47
CA PHE A 95 6.60 7.01 -14.59
C PHE A 95 5.79 8.28 -14.32
N ILE A 96 5.53 8.62 -13.05
CA ILE A 96 4.79 9.83 -12.67
C ILE A 96 5.51 11.09 -13.17
N ALA A 97 6.84 11.09 -13.12
CA ALA A 97 7.65 12.23 -13.51
C ALA A 97 7.86 12.34 -15.01
N LEU A 98 7.58 11.29 -15.79
CA LEU A 98 7.98 11.21 -17.19
C LEU A 98 7.33 12.30 -18.05
N ALA A 99 6.01 12.46 -18.01
CA ALA A 99 5.32 13.50 -18.78
C ALA A 99 5.80 14.92 -18.42
N PRO A 100 5.88 15.30 -17.13
CA PRO A 100 6.51 16.56 -16.72
C PRO A 100 7.96 16.73 -17.23
N MET A 101 8.78 15.66 -17.20
CA MET A 101 10.16 15.73 -17.69
C MET A 101 10.23 15.97 -19.20
N VAL A 102 9.39 15.30 -19.99
CA VAL A 102 9.31 15.52 -21.44
C VAL A 102 8.92 16.97 -21.73
N GLN A 103 7.90 17.47 -21.03
CA GLN A 103 7.40 18.83 -21.24
C GLN A 103 8.40 19.91 -20.80
N ILE A 104 9.04 19.74 -19.64
CA ILE A 104 10.12 20.64 -19.21
C ILE A 104 11.29 20.57 -20.19
N GLY A 105 11.62 19.39 -20.70
CA GLY A 105 12.70 19.18 -21.66
C GLY A 105 12.44 19.85 -23.01
N THR A 106 11.20 19.83 -23.51
CA THR A 106 10.83 20.48 -24.77
C THR A 106 10.76 21.99 -24.65
N GLU A 107 10.24 22.53 -23.54
CA GLU A 107 10.05 23.98 -23.35
C GLU A 107 11.29 24.70 -22.78
N TYR A 108 12.00 24.08 -21.84
CA TYR A 108 13.11 24.70 -21.08
C TYR A 108 14.46 24.01 -21.27
N GLY A 109 14.50 22.92 -22.04
CA GLY A 109 15.71 22.14 -22.27
C GLY A 109 16.05 21.14 -21.16
N ILE A 110 16.86 20.15 -21.52
CA ILE A 110 17.20 19.01 -20.66
C ILE A 110 18.00 19.40 -19.40
N GLY A 111 18.80 20.47 -19.44
CA GLY A 111 19.50 21.00 -18.26
C GLY A 111 18.54 21.48 -17.17
N THR A 112 17.38 22.03 -17.56
CA THR A 112 16.32 22.44 -16.64
C THR A 112 15.58 21.24 -16.05
N VAL A 113 15.44 20.15 -16.82
CA VAL A 113 14.89 18.88 -16.31
C VAL A 113 15.72 18.41 -15.12
N PHE A 114 17.03 18.24 -15.27
CA PHE A 114 17.87 17.75 -14.18
C PHE A 114 17.97 18.74 -13.01
N GLY A 115 18.03 20.05 -13.26
CA GLY A 115 17.98 21.04 -12.19
C GLY A 115 16.67 20.99 -11.38
N SER A 116 15.54 20.77 -12.06
CA SER A 116 14.23 20.58 -11.39
C SER A 116 14.17 19.29 -10.57
N VAL A 117 14.78 18.19 -11.05
CA VAL A 117 14.88 16.92 -10.32
C VAL A 117 15.73 17.06 -9.05
N ILE A 118 16.87 17.74 -9.14
CA ILE A 118 17.75 18.00 -7.98
C ILE A 118 16.98 18.80 -6.91
N ALA A 119 16.37 19.92 -7.31
CA ALA A 119 15.64 20.78 -6.39
C ALA A 119 14.41 20.09 -5.79
N ALA A 120 13.64 19.35 -6.60
CA ALA A 120 12.49 18.59 -6.12
C ALA A 120 12.88 17.49 -5.13
N GLY A 121 14.00 16.79 -5.36
CA GLY A 121 14.55 15.83 -4.40
C GLY A 121 14.91 16.49 -3.07
N ALA A 122 15.59 17.65 -3.10
CA ALA A 122 15.91 18.41 -1.90
C ALA A 122 14.66 18.89 -1.14
N LEU A 123 13.66 19.40 -1.87
CA LEU A 123 12.37 19.81 -1.30
C LEU A 123 11.61 18.61 -0.71
N ALA A 124 11.63 17.44 -1.36
CA ALA A 124 11.02 16.22 -0.85
C ALA A 124 11.63 15.79 0.50
N ILE A 125 12.95 15.92 0.68
CA ILE A 125 13.60 15.68 1.99
C ILE A 125 13.04 16.63 3.06
N GLY A 126 12.86 17.90 2.72
CA GLY A 126 12.27 18.92 3.60
C GLY A 126 10.79 18.67 3.92
N LEU A 127 10.03 18.14 2.96
CA LEU A 127 8.61 17.82 3.08
C LEU A 127 8.35 16.47 3.77
N ALA A 128 9.31 15.55 3.76
CA ALA A 128 9.19 14.21 4.33
C ALA A 128 8.67 14.16 5.79
N PRO A 129 9.09 15.03 6.74
CA PRO A 129 8.54 15.05 8.09
C PRO A 129 7.09 15.55 8.14
N LEU A 130 6.70 16.43 7.22
CA LEU A 130 5.35 16.99 7.15
C LEU A 130 4.38 16.06 6.43
N PHE A 131 4.89 15.19 5.57
CA PHE A 131 4.08 14.32 4.72
C PHE A 131 3.18 13.37 5.51
N SER A 132 3.55 12.98 6.74
CA SER A 132 2.67 12.20 7.61
C SER A 132 1.32 12.87 7.88
N ARG A 133 1.28 14.22 7.90
CA ARG A 133 0.02 14.99 8.00
C ARG A 133 -0.73 15.05 6.68
N LEU A 134 -0.01 14.95 5.57
CA LEU A 134 -0.56 14.98 4.22
C LEU A 134 -1.21 13.64 3.84
N LEU A 135 -0.81 12.53 4.47
CA LEU A 135 -1.36 11.19 4.25
C LEU A 135 -2.89 11.13 4.30
N ARG A 136 -3.53 11.96 5.13
CA ARG A 136 -5.01 12.05 5.21
C ARG A 136 -5.67 12.45 3.88
N PHE A 137 -4.94 13.13 3.00
CA PHE A 137 -5.41 13.54 1.68
C PHE A 137 -5.20 12.48 0.60
N PHE A 138 -4.47 11.41 0.91
CA PHE A 138 -4.19 10.30 -0.01
C PHE A 138 -4.76 8.97 0.53
N PRO A 139 -6.08 8.87 0.81
CA PRO A 139 -6.70 7.58 1.09
C PRO A 139 -6.65 6.67 -0.15
N ARG A 140 -6.98 5.39 0.04
CA ARG A 140 -6.94 4.36 -1.03
C ARG A 140 -7.66 4.78 -2.31
N VAL A 141 -8.78 5.51 -2.21
CA VAL A 141 -9.52 6.02 -3.38
C VAL A 141 -8.69 6.99 -4.23
N VAL A 142 -7.93 7.88 -3.60
CA VAL A 142 -7.05 8.84 -4.29
C VAL A 142 -5.85 8.11 -4.89
N ILE A 143 -5.18 7.27 -4.10
CA ILE A 143 -4.03 6.48 -4.57
C ILE A 143 -4.41 5.59 -5.75
N GLY A 144 -5.55 4.90 -5.69
CA GLY A 144 -6.04 4.05 -6.77
C GLY A 144 -6.36 4.84 -8.04
N CYS A 145 -6.95 6.03 -7.94
CA CYS A 145 -7.16 6.92 -9.09
C CYS A 145 -5.84 7.33 -9.72
N LEU A 146 -4.86 7.74 -8.90
CA LEU A 146 -3.53 8.15 -9.35
C LEU A 146 -2.83 7.03 -10.13
N ILE A 147 -2.71 5.84 -9.55
CA ILE A 147 -2.03 4.70 -10.18
C ILE A 147 -2.73 4.31 -11.50
N THR A 148 -4.06 4.30 -11.51
CA THR A 148 -4.85 4.00 -12.72
C THR A 148 -4.58 5.03 -13.82
N THR A 149 -4.62 6.33 -13.50
CA THR A 149 -4.33 7.39 -14.47
C THR A 149 -2.88 7.36 -14.95
N VAL A 150 -1.91 7.03 -14.08
CA VAL A 150 -0.51 6.86 -14.49
C VAL A 150 -0.41 5.80 -15.60
N GLY A 151 -0.98 4.61 -15.39
CA GLY A 151 -0.97 3.55 -16.41
C GLY A 151 -1.62 3.98 -17.74
N ILE A 152 -2.77 4.66 -17.67
CA ILE A 152 -3.47 5.17 -18.87
C ILE A 152 -2.66 6.26 -19.58
N SER A 153 -2.00 7.15 -18.83
CA SER A 153 -1.22 8.28 -19.36
C SER A 153 0.02 7.89 -20.14
N LEU A 154 0.49 6.66 -19.98
CA LEU A 154 1.65 6.13 -20.70
C LEU A 154 1.26 5.45 -22.02
N MET A 155 -0.04 5.20 -22.24
CA MET A 155 -0.53 4.52 -23.45
C MET A 155 -0.20 5.27 -24.76
N PRO A 156 -0.26 6.62 -24.83
CA PRO A 156 0.18 7.35 -26.02
C PRO A 156 1.65 7.08 -26.40
N ALA A 157 2.55 6.97 -25.42
CA ALA A 157 3.94 6.62 -25.68
C ALA A 157 4.08 5.19 -26.22
N ALA A 158 3.33 4.23 -25.63
CA ALA A 158 3.29 2.86 -26.13
C ALA A 158 2.76 2.79 -27.57
N ALA A 159 1.72 3.55 -27.90
CA ALA A 159 1.16 3.63 -29.25
C ALA A 159 2.15 4.25 -30.25
N GLY A 160 2.84 5.32 -29.86
CA GLY A 160 3.89 5.95 -30.66
C GLY A 160 5.03 4.97 -31.00
N TRP A 161 5.42 4.15 -30.05
CA TRP A 161 6.43 3.09 -30.27
C TRP A 161 5.91 1.92 -31.08
N LEU A 162 4.67 1.47 -30.83
CA LEU A 162 4.04 0.40 -31.59
C LEU A 162 3.98 0.74 -33.08
N GLY A 163 3.76 2.01 -33.40
CA GLY A 163 3.80 2.52 -34.77
C GLY A 163 5.19 2.58 -35.40
N GLY A 164 6.29 2.32 -34.67
CA GLY A 164 7.65 2.43 -35.18
C GLY A 164 8.36 3.75 -34.83
N GLY A 165 7.78 4.55 -33.92
CA GLY A 165 8.32 5.83 -33.45
C GLY A 165 7.58 7.04 -34.05
N ILE A 166 7.19 7.99 -33.19
CA ILE A 166 6.50 9.21 -33.59
C ILE A 166 7.38 9.99 -34.59
N GLY A 167 6.83 10.33 -35.75
CA GLY A 167 7.56 11.05 -36.81
C GLY A 167 8.32 10.17 -37.80
N SER A 168 8.29 8.83 -37.64
CA SER A 168 8.85 7.91 -38.63
C SER A 168 8.04 7.93 -39.94
N GLU A 169 8.70 7.93 -41.09
CA GLU A 169 8.03 7.78 -42.41
C GLU A 169 7.29 6.44 -42.53
N THR A 170 7.73 5.45 -41.75
CA THR A 170 7.13 4.12 -41.71
C THR A 170 6.10 3.96 -40.60
N PHE A 171 5.63 5.07 -40.01
CA PHE A 171 4.72 5.03 -38.88
C PHE A 171 3.44 4.24 -39.18
N GLY A 172 3.12 3.27 -38.33
CA GLY A 172 1.93 2.43 -38.46
C GLY A 172 1.98 1.41 -39.60
N GLN A 173 3.13 1.22 -40.26
CA GLN A 173 3.25 0.17 -41.27
C GLN A 173 3.00 -1.22 -40.66
N PRO A 174 2.44 -2.17 -41.44
CA PRO A 174 2.08 -3.50 -40.95
C PRO A 174 3.24 -4.24 -40.29
N GLN A 175 4.48 -4.02 -40.73
CA GLN A 175 5.67 -4.65 -40.17
C GLN A 175 5.87 -4.29 -38.69
N HIS A 176 5.78 -3.00 -38.34
CA HIS A 176 5.89 -2.55 -36.95
C HIS A 176 4.75 -3.10 -36.09
N LEU A 177 3.52 -3.05 -36.61
CA LEU A 177 2.34 -3.56 -35.90
C LEU A 177 2.41 -5.07 -35.67
N LEU A 178 2.91 -5.85 -36.65
CA LEU A 178 3.08 -7.29 -36.53
C LEU A 178 4.16 -7.67 -35.52
N ILE A 179 5.30 -6.96 -35.51
CA ILE A 179 6.37 -7.17 -34.51
C ILE A 179 5.87 -6.81 -33.10
N GLY A 180 5.15 -5.70 -32.96
CA GLY A 180 4.54 -5.31 -31.69
C GLY A 180 3.49 -6.32 -31.22
N LEU A 181 2.61 -6.78 -32.12
CA LEU A 181 1.62 -7.81 -31.83
C LEU A 181 2.27 -9.14 -31.43
N LEU A 182 3.32 -9.57 -32.15
CA LEU A 182 4.11 -10.75 -31.79
C LEU A 182 4.64 -10.63 -30.37
N THR A 183 5.22 -9.47 -30.03
CA THR A 183 5.76 -9.20 -28.70
C THR A 183 4.67 -9.34 -27.62
N VAL A 184 3.47 -8.78 -27.86
CA VAL A 184 2.31 -8.91 -26.95
C VAL A 184 1.87 -10.37 -26.84
N VAL A 185 1.68 -11.08 -27.96
CA VAL A 185 1.21 -12.46 -27.99
C VAL A 185 2.17 -13.38 -27.24
N VAL A 186 3.48 -13.27 -27.48
CA VAL A 186 4.49 -14.04 -26.74
C VAL A 186 4.44 -13.71 -25.25
N THR A 187 4.36 -12.43 -24.90
CA THR A 187 4.26 -12.00 -23.50
C THR A 187 3.05 -12.64 -22.81
N VAL A 188 1.85 -12.52 -23.41
CA VAL A 188 0.62 -13.07 -22.85
C VAL A 188 0.67 -14.60 -22.79
N ALA A 189 1.15 -15.26 -23.85
CA ALA A 189 1.28 -16.71 -23.90
C ALA A 189 2.21 -17.23 -22.80
N VAL A 190 3.36 -16.58 -22.59
CA VAL A 190 4.31 -16.96 -21.52
C VAL A 190 3.71 -16.69 -20.14
N TYR A 191 3.06 -15.53 -19.95
CA TYR A 191 2.42 -15.17 -18.69
C TYR A 191 1.33 -16.18 -18.29
N ALA A 192 0.49 -16.61 -19.25
CA ALA A 192 -0.62 -17.53 -19.03
C ALA A 192 -0.19 -19.00 -18.93
N SER A 193 0.88 -19.41 -19.63
CA SER A 193 1.28 -20.83 -19.70
C SER A 193 2.21 -21.24 -18.56
N PHE A 194 2.96 -20.30 -17.98
CA PHE A 194 3.94 -20.60 -16.94
C PHE A 194 3.57 -19.99 -15.59
N LYS A 195 4.20 -20.48 -14.51
CA LYS A 195 4.03 -19.99 -13.14
C LYS A 195 5.36 -19.51 -12.57
N GLY A 196 5.31 -18.73 -11.49
CA GLY A 196 6.49 -18.26 -10.77
C GLY A 196 7.37 -17.34 -11.61
N LEU A 197 8.69 -17.57 -11.60
CA LEU A 197 9.68 -16.71 -12.26
C LEU A 197 9.39 -16.53 -13.77
N MET A 198 9.06 -17.60 -14.48
CA MET A 198 8.81 -17.53 -15.93
C MET A 198 7.63 -16.61 -16.28
N SER A 199 6.56 -16.65 -15.48
CA SER A 199 5.42 -15.74 -15.64
C SER A 199 5.83 -14.28 -15.38
N SER A 200 6.66 -14.04 -14.36
CA SER A 200 7.15 -12.69 -14.04
C SER A 200 8.15 -12.12 -15.05
N LEU A 201 8.80 -12.98 -15.86
CA LEU A 201 9.72 -12.59 -16.93
C LEU A 201 9.05 -12.50 -18.32
N SER A 202 7.72 -12.66 -18.39
CA SER A 202 6.99 -12.74 -19.65
C SER A 202 7.25 -11.55 -20.58
N VAL A 203 7.27 -10.32 -20.04
CA VAL A 203 7.54 -9.09 -20.81
C VAL A 203 8.96 -9.09 -21.38
N LEU A 204 9.96 -9.50 -20.59
CA LEU A 204 11.34 -9.57 -21.04
C LEU A 204 11.53 -10.64 -22.13
N ILE A 205 10.90 -11.80 -21.96
CA ILE A 205 10.91 -12.88 -22.96
C ILE A 205 10.21 -12.44 -24.24
N GLY A 206 9.05 -11.78 -24.13
CA GLY A 206 8.34 -11.20 -25.27
C GLY A 206 9.20 -10.22 -26.03
N MET A 207 9.85 -9.27 -25.34
CA MET A 207 10.76 -8.31 -25.96
C MET A 207 11.96 -9.00 -26.61
N LEU A 208 12.53 -10.04 -25.99
CA LEU A 208 13.64 -10.80 -26.57
C LEU A 208 13.22 -11.46 -27.89
N VAL A 209 12.09 -12.17 -27.90
CA VAL A 209 11.58 -12.84 -29.11
C VAL A 209 11.20 -11.82 -30.19
N GLY A 210 10.55 -10.72 -29.81
CA GLY A 210 10.22 -9.61 -30.71
C GLY A 210 11.47 -8.98 -31.33
N THR A 211 12.52 -8.79 -30.53
CA THR A 211 13.80 -8.23 -31.01
C THR A 211 14.49 -9.17 -31.99
N ILE A 212 14.49 -10.49 -31.71
CA ILE A 212 15.04 -11.49 -32.64
C ILE A 212 14.26 -11.48 -33.95
N ALA A 213 12.93 -11.46 -33.90
CA ALA A 213 12.09 -11.38 -35.10
C ALA A 213 12.35 -10.09 -35.90
N ALA A 214 12.49 -8.95 -35.21
CA ALA A 214 12.79 -7.67 -35.84
C ALA A 214 14.19 -7.66 -36.48
N PHE A 215 15.18 -8.32 -35.86
CA PHE A 215 16.51 -8.50 -36.44
C PHE A 215 16.47 -9.32 -37.74
N LEU A 216 15.74 -10.43 -37.73
CA LEU A 216 15.54 -11.26 -38.93
C LEU A 216 14.78 -10.52 -40.04
N ALA A 217 13.93 -9.56 -39.67
CA ALA A 217 13.23 -8.67 -40.60
C ALA A 217 14.07 -7.47 -41.08
N GLY A 218 15.32 -7.33 -40.62
CA GLY A 218 16.20 -6.22 -40.99
C GLY A 218 15.81 -4.87 -40.35
N MET A 219 15.07 -4.89 -39.24
CA MET A 219 14.54 -3.69 -38.57
C MET A 219 15.38 -3.25 -37.36
N SER A 220 16.47 -3.93 -37.03
CA SER A 220 17.36 -3.58 -35.93
C SER A 220 18.81 -3.46 -36.37
N ASP A 221 19.49 -2.46 -35.80
CA ASP A 221 20.93 -2.23 -35.96
C ASP A 221 21.61 -2.36 -34.60
N PHE A 222 22.55 -3.30 -34.50
CA PHE A 222 23.36 -3.56 -33.31
C PHE A 222 24.80 -3.05 -33.43
N GLY A 223 25.13 -2.28 -34.48
CA GLY A 223 26.48 -1.75 -34.71
C GLY A 223 27.04 -1.01 -33.49
N GLY A 224 26.22 -0.14 -32.87
CA GLY A 224 26.58 0.63 -31.68
C GLY A 224 26.90 -0.21 -30.43
N VAL A 225 26.47 -1.47 -30.37
CA VAL A 225 26.80 -2.38 -29.24
C VAL A 225 28.28 -2.76 -29.26
N SER A 226 28.89 -2.88 -30.45
CA SER A 226 30.30 -3.21 -30.57
C SER A 226 31.20 -2.10 -30.04
N GLU A 227 30.84 -0.84 -30.33
CA GLU A 227 31.55 0.38 -29.94
C GLU A 227 31.42 0.72 -28.45
N ALA A 228 30.32 0.28 -27.81
CA ALA A 228 30.10 0.52 -26.40
C ALA A 228 31.17 -0.16 -25.51
N ALA A 229 31.68 0.59 -24.54
CA ALA A 229 32.68 0.09 -23.58
C ALA A 229 32.10 -1.00 -22.66
N TRP A 230 32.96 -1.94 -22.25
CA TRP A 230 32.60 -2.98 -21.28
C TRP A 230 32.40 -2.43 -19.86
N PHE A 231 33.15 -1.41 -19.49
CA PHE A 231 33.02 -0.73 -18.20
C PHE A 231 33.02 0.78 -18.43
N GLY A 232 32.11 1.47 -17.76
CA GLY A 232 32.02 2.93 -17.84
C GLY A 232 31.12 3.48 -16.74
N ILE A 233 31.58 4.56 -16.11
CA ILE A 233 30.76 5.35 -15.20
C ILE A 233 30.29 6.56 -15.99
N ALA A 234 28.98 6.76 -16.05
CA ALA A 234 28.43 7.98 -16.61
C ALA A 234 28.89 9.18 -15.77
N ALA A 235 29.56 10.13 -16.41
CA ALA A 235 30.03 11.32 -15.73
C ALA A 235 28.84 12.13 -15.18
N PRO A 236 28.93 12.67 -13.97
CA PRO A 236 27.92 13.61 -13.48
C PRO A 236 27.81 14.79 -14.46
N LEU A 237 26.59 15.31 -14.63
CA LEU A 237 26.32 16.47 -15.50
C LEU A 237 26.76 16.28 -16.97
N SER A 238 26.56 15.08 -17.52
CA SER A 238 26.90 14.75 -18.91
C SER A 238 26.12 15.58 -19.94
N PHE A 239 24.96 16.11 -19.55
CA PHE A 239 24.13 16.99 -20.38
C PHE A 239 24.34 18.49 -20.08
N GLY A 240 25.43 18.83 -19.39
CA GLY A 240 25.76 20.20 -18.99
C GLY A 240 25.31 20.55 -17.56
N PRO A 241 25.59 21.78 -17.11
CA PRO A 241 25.24 22.23 -15.77
C PRO A 241 23.72 22.31 -15.57
N PRO A 242 23.21 21.92 -14.38
CA PRO A 242 21.78 21.96 -14.11
C PRO A 242 21.28 23.40 -14.05
N GLN A 243 20.11 23.66 -14.64
CA GLN A 243 19.47 24.97 -14.64
C GLN A 243 18.26 24.97 -13.70
N PHE A 244 18.16 25.99 -12.85
CA PHE A 244 17.12 26.07 -11.84
C PHE A 244 16.08 27.11 -12.22
N ASN A 245 14.94 26.63 -12.73
CA ASN A 245 13.77 27.47 -13.00
C ASN A 245 12.64 27.15 -12.00
N LEU A 246 12.07 28.19 -11.41
CA LEU A 246 11.08 28.05 -10.33
C LEU A 246 9.87 27.20 -10.76
N VAL A 247 9.33 27.44 -11.95
CA VAL A 247 8.13 26.75 -12.45
C VAL A 247 8.36 25.24 -12.64
N PRO A 248 9.37 24.78 -13.42
CA PRO A 248 9.79 23.39 -13.47
C PRO A 248 10.05 22.75 -12.10
N ILE A 249 10.69 23.48 -11.17
CA ILE A 249 10.94 22.98 -9.81
C ILE A 249 9.63 22.70 -9.08
N LEU A 250 8.65 23.60 -9.15
CA LEU A 250 7.34 23.41 -8.51
C LEU A 250 6.59 22.22 -9.10
N ILE A 251 6.63 22.07 -10.43
CA ILE A 251 6.00 20.94 -11.14
C ILE A 251 6.65 19.61 -10.76
N MET A 252 7.99 19.57 -10.73
CA MET A 252 8.71 18.37 -10.35
C MET A 252 8.51 18.04 -8.87
N THR A 253 8.37 19.05 -8.01
CA THR A 253 8.01 18.87 -6.60
C THR A 253 6.59 18.31 -6.45
N LEU A 254 5.64 18.74 -7.28
CA LEU A 254 4.31 18.15 -7.33
C LEU A 254 4.36 16.67 -7.76
N ALA A 255 5.17 16.33 -8.77
CA ALA A 255 5.42 14.93 -9.13
C ALA A 255 5.98 14.12 -7.95
N MET A 256 6.94 14.68 -7.20
CA MET A 256 7.48 14.05 -6.00
C MET A 256 6.43 13.81 -4.91
N ILE A 257 5.46 14.72 -4.73
CA ILE A 257 4.35 14.52 -3.77
C ILE A 257 3.50 13.30 -4.17
N VAL A 258 3.21 13.15 -5.47
CA VAL A 258 2.45 12.00 -5.99
C VAL A 258 3.27 10.72 -5.86
N ILE A 259 4.57 10.77 -6.13
CA ILE A 259 5.50 9.64 -5.92
C ILE A 259 5.51 9.21 -4.45
N MET A 260 5.62 10.15 -3.50
CA MET A 260 5.58 9.85 -2.07
C MET A 260 4.24 9.21 -1.65
N ALA A 261 3.13 9.60 -2.28
CA ALA A 261 1.83 8.97 -2.04
C ALA A 261 1.80 7.50 -2.55
N GLU A 262 2.39 7.22 -3.71
CA GLU A 262 2.53 5.86 -4.23
C GLU A 262 3.45 5.00 -3.35
N THR A 263 4.61 5.55 -2.96
CA THR A 263 5.55 4.90 -2.03
C THR A 263 4.90 4.60 -0.68
N THR A 264 3.94 5.42 -0.23
CA THR A 264 3.14 5.11 0.96
C THR A 264 2.32 3.83 0.75
N GLY A 265 1.59 3.73 -0.37
CA GLY A 265 0.81 2.54 -0.71
C GLY A 265 1.67 1.28 -0.74
N ASN A 266 2.83 1.36 -1.39
CA ASN A 266 3.81 0.27 -1.47
C ASN A 266 4.38 -0.11 -0.10
N ALA A 267 4.76 0.86 0.71
CA ALA A 267 5.29 0.60 2.05
C ALA A 267 4.25 -0.07 2.95
N LEU A 268 2.99 0.37 2.90
CA LEU A 268 1.88 -0.23 3.66
C LEU A 268 1.56 -1.64 3.17
N ALA A 269 1.52 -1.87 1.84
CA ALA A 269 1.29 -3.18 1.26
C ALA A 269 2.38 -4.17 1.65
N ILE A 270 3.65 -3.78 1.50
CA ILE A 270 4.81 -4.59 1.90
C ILE A 270 4.78 -4.84 3.41
N GLY A 271 4.52 -3.81 4.23
CA GLY A 271 4.41 -3.95 5.68
C GLY A 271 3.44 -5.06 6.11
N ARG A 272 2.24 -5.08 5.51
CA ARG A 272 1.27 -6.17 5.73
C ARG A 272 1.78 -7.53 5.27
N MET A 273 2.44 -7.62 4.13
CA MET A 273 2.94 -8.88 3.57
C MET A 273 4.09 -9.48 4.38
N VAL A 274 4.97 -8.63 4.91
CA VAL A 274 6.16 -9.05 5.63
C VAL A 274 5.95 -9.14 7.14
N GLY A 275 4.87 -8.57 7.66
CA GLY A 275 4.56 -8.51 9.09
C GLY A 275 5.29 -7.38 9.82
N ALA A 276 5.71 -6.33 9.11
CA ALA A 276 6.46 -5.21 9.68
C ALA A 276 5.56 -3.99 9.87
N GLU A 277 5.63 -3.39 11.05
CA GLU A 277 4.87 -2.18 11.39
C GLU A 277 5.35 -0.97 10.56
N ILE A 278 4.40 -0.22 9.98
CA ILE A 278 4.69 0.95 9.15
C ILE A 278 4.33 2.22 9.91
N THR A 279 5.28 2.68 10.73
CA THR A 279 5.10 3.90 11.52
C THR A 279 5.28 5.17 10.66
N PRO A 280 4.70 6.31 11.07
CA PRO A 280 4.94 7.61 10.41
C PRO A 280 6.43 7.97 10.32
N ARG A 281 7.22 7.55 11.32
CA ARG A 281 8.68 7.74 11.31
C ARG A 281 9.35 6.91 10.22
N ARG A 282 8.94 5.66 10.03
CA ARG A 282 9.46 4.76 8.99
C ARG A 282 9.12 5.29 7.59
N LEU A 283 7.88 5.76 7.39
CA LEU A 283 7.49 6.46 6.16
C LEU A 283 8.30 7.74 5.95
N GLY A 284 8.47 8.57 6.98
CA GLY A 284 9.32 9.75 6.89
C GLY A 284 10.76 9.43 6.50
N ASN A 285 11.32 8.31 6.97
CA ASN A 285 12.63 7.86 6.52
C ASN A 285 12.63 7.36 5.07
N ALA A 286 11.53 6.72 4.63
CA ALA A 286 11.34 6.31 3.25
C ALA A 286 11.43 7.50 2.30
N PHE A 287 10.65 8.55 2.58
CA PHE A 287 10.60 9.74 1.74
C PHE A 287 11.90 10.54 1.75
N ARG A 288 12.61 10.58 2.89
CA ARG A 288 13.96 11.17 2.93
C ARG A 288 14.93 10.39 2.06
N GLY A 289 14.89 9.06 2.12
CA GLY A 289 15.70 8.18 1.29
C GLY A 289 15.45 8.40 -0.20
N GLU A 290 14.18 8.43 -0.58
CA GLU A 290 13.71 8.69 -1.94
C GLU A 290 14.09 10.10 -2.44
N GLY A 291 13.90 11.14 -1.62
CA GLY A 291 14.28 12.51 -1.94
C GLY A 291 15.80 12.68 -2.10
N LEU A 292 16.60 12.08 -1.22
CA LEU A 292 18.06 12.06 -1.32
C LEU A 292 18.52 11.34 -2.58
N ALA A 293 17.95 10.16 -2.84
CA ALA A 293 18.30 9.39 -4.02
C ALA A 293 17.92 10.13 -5.31
N THR A 294 16.75 10.79 -5.34
CA THR A 294 16.31 11.64 -6.45
C THR A 294 17.22 12.86 -6.65
N MET A 295 17.63 13.51 -5.56
CA MET A 295 18.55 14.65 -5.63
C MET A 295 19.90 14.23 -6.23
N ILE A 296 20.46 13.10 -5.79
CA ILE A 296 21.69 12.51 -6.35
C ILE A 296 21.45 12.10 -7.80
N SER A 297 20.31 11.49 -8.10
CA SER A 297 19.91 11.07 -9.44
C SER A 297 20.00 12.23 -10.43
N GLY A 298 19.44 13.40 -10.11
CA GLY A 298 19.52 14.57 -10.97
C GLY A 298 20.96 15.05 -11.25
N VAL A 299 21.90 14.93 -10.29
CA VAL A 299 23.33 15.23 -10.50
C VAL A 299 23.96 14.26 -11.51
N PHE A 300 23.52 13.01 -11.51
CA PHE A 300 23.95 11.97 -12.45
C PHE A 300 23.03 11.87 -13.68
N ASN A 301 22.31 12.94 -14.04
CA ASN A 301 21.44 12.95 -15.23
C ASN A 301 20.31 11.91 -15.18
N GLY A 302 19.82 11.63 -13.98
CA GLY A 302 18.82 10.62 -13.71
C GLY A 302 17.42 11.21 -13.48
N PHE A 303 16.57 10.39 -12.88
CA PHE A 303 15.15 10.59 -12.76
C PHE A 303 14.72 10.69 -11.29
N PRO A 304 13.55 11.28 -11.02
CA PRO A 304 12.84 11.02 -9.77
C PRO A 304 12.63 9.53 -9.56
N LEU A 305 12.96 9.07 -8.36
CA LEU A 305 12.92 7.66 -8.01
C LEU A 305 11.66 7.33 -7.21
N ASN A 306 11.17 6.10 -7.39
CA ASN A 306 9.96 5.59 -6.75
C ASN A 306 10.14 4.11 -6.39
N ALA A 307 9.35 3.63 -5.42
CA ALA A 307 9.20 2.21 -5.14
C ALA A 307 8.41 1.50 -6.25
N PHE A 308 8.96 0.43 -6.82
CA PHE A 308 8.27 -0.33 -7.87
C PHE A 308 7.24 -1.31 -7.29
N SER A 309 5.97 -1.01 -7.55
CA SER A 309 4.78 -1.78 -7.14
C SER A 309 4.79 -3.22 -7.68
N GLN A 310 5.42 -3.49 -8.83
CA GLN A 310 5.54 -4.83 -9.42
C GLN A 310 6.32 -5.78 -8.50
N ASN A 311 7.33 -5.27 -7.79
CA ASN A 311 8.11 -6.08 -6.87
C ASN A 311 7.36 -6.39 -5.57
N THR A 312 6.39 -5.55 -5.17
CA THR A 312 5.44 -5.90 -4.11
C THR A 312 4.68 -7.18 -4.45
N GLY A 313 4.20 -7.30 -5.69
CA GLY A 313 3.56 -8.53 -6.18
C GLY A 313 4.49 -9.74 -6.17
N LEU A 314 5.76 -9.57 -6.56
CA LEU A 314 6.75 -10.63 -6.52
C LEU A 314 7.02 -11.15 -5.10
N ILE A 315 7.09 -10.25 -4.11
CA ILE A 315 7.24 -10.61 -2.69
C ILE A 315 6.03 -11.45 -2.22
N ALA A 316 4.81 -11.04 -2.60
CA ALA A 316 3.61 -11.78 -2.26
C ALA A 316 3.61 -13.22 -2.81
N MET A 317 4.06 -13.40 -4.06
CA MET A 317 4.09 -14.70 -4.73
C MET A 317 5.22 -15.61 -4.24
N THR A 318 6.44 -15.06 -4.09
CA THR A 318 7.63 -15.83 -3.69
C THR A 318 7.67 -16.12 -2.20
N ARG A 319 6.93 -15.33 -1.39
CA ARG A 319 6.96 -15.35 0.08
C ARG A 319 8.35 -15.08 0.68
N VAL A 320 9.29 -14.55 -0.12
CA VAL A 320 10.61 -14.14 0.35
C VAL A 320 10.50 -12.70 0.84
N ARG A 321 10.55 -12.52 2.15
CA ARG A 321 10.31 -11.23 2.84
C ARG A 321 11.59 -10.45 3.16
N SER A 322 12.75 -11.09 3.01
CA SER A 322 14.05 -10.55 3.39
C SER A 322 14.41 -9.27 2.63
N ARG A 323 14.69 -8.19 3.36
CA ARG A 323 15.21 -6.94 2.79
C ARG A 323 16.61 -7.09 2.20
N TYR A 324 17.40 -8.05 2.69
CA TYR A 324 18.77 -8.29 2.21
C TYR A 324 18.79 -8.90 0.81
N VAL A 325 17.77 -9.70 0.46
CA VAL A 325 17.59 -10.19 -0.91
C VAL A 325 17.40 -9.02 -1.89
N VAL A 326 16.55 -8.05 -1.52
CA VAL A 326 16.33 -6.85 -2.33
C VAL A 326 17.56 -5.94 -2.33
N ALA A 327 18.31 -5.87 -1.22
CA ALA A 327 19.59 -5.15 -1.16
C ALA A 327 20.63 -5.75 -2.14
N VAL A 328 20.73 -7.08 -2.21
CA VAL A 328 21.57 -7.76 -3.22
C VAL A 328 21.10 -7.43 -4.63
N GLY A 329 19.78 -7.38 -4.87
CA GLY A 329 19.22 -6.87 -6.12
C GLY A 329 19.68 -5.45 -6.46
N GLY A 330 19.67 -4.53 -5.48
CA GLY A 330 20.22 -3.18 -5.64
C GLY A 330 21.71 -3.18 -6.01
N GLY A 331 22.51 -4.06 -5.40
CA GLY A 331 23.91 -4.26 -5.77
C GLY A 331 24.07 -4.77 -7.21
N ILE A 332 23.24 -5.72 -7.65
CA ILE A 332 23.22 -6.23 -9.02
C ILE A 332 22.88 -5.10 -10.01
N MET A 333 21.91 -4.24 -9.70
CA MET A 333 21.58 -3.08 -10.54
C MET A 333 22.75 -2.13 -10.70
N VAL A 334 23.49 -1.84 -9.62
CA VAL A 334 24.71 -1.03 -9.69
C VAL A 334 25.73 -1.67 -10.63
N LEU A 335 25.98 -2.98 -10.49
CA LEU A 335 26.91 -3.69 -11.37
C LEU A 335 26.47 -3.67 -12.84
N MET A 336 25.18 -3.83 -13.12
CA MET A 336 24.63 -3.77 -14.47
C MET A 336 24.79 -2.37 -15.08
N GLY A 337 24.54 -1.31 -14.31
CA GLY A 337 24.70 0.06 -14.79
C GLY A 337 26.14 0.48 -15.04
N LEU A 338 27.13 -0.24 -14.47
CA LEU A 338 28.55 -0.06 -14.76
C LEU A 338 28.99 -0.72 -16.09
N ILE A 339 28.09 -1.41 -16.79
CA ILE A 339 28.35 -2.12 -18.06
C ILE A 339 27.57 -1.42 -19.20
N PRO A 340 28.13 -0.38 -19.84
CA PRO A 340 27.44 0.36 -20.91
C PRO A 340 26.94 -0.48 -22.08
N LYS A 341 27.59 -1.62 -22.36
CA LYS A 341 27.11 -2.57 -23.37
C LYS A 341 25.68 -3.06 -23.10
N LEU A 342 25.28 -3.24 -21.84
CA LEU A 342 23.90 -3.62 -21.52
C LEU A 342 22.92 -2.51 -21.89
N GLY A 343 23.27 -1.25 -21.60
CA GLY A 343 22.51 -0.09 -22.04
C GLY A 343 22.42 0.00 -23.57
N ALA A 344 23.51 -0.27 -24.30
CA ALA A 344 23.55 -0.25 -25.76
C ALA A 344 22.65 -1.33 -26.38
N ILE A 345 22.62 -2.54 -25.82
CA ILE A 345 21.72 -3.61 -26.25
C ILE A 345 20.26 -3.17 -26.10
N VAL A 346 19.93 -2.55 -24.97
CA VAL A 346 18.57 -2.07 -24.71
C VAL A 346 18.19 -0.92 -25.62
N ALA A 347 19.10 0.02 -25.86
CA ALA A 347 18.89 1.15 -26.77
C ALA A 347 18.82 0.72 -28.26
N ALA A 348 19.23 -0.51 -28.59
CA ALA A 348 19.09 -1.09 -29.92
C ALA A 348 17.77 -1.85 -30.12
N ILE A 349 16.93 -1.98 -29.08
CA ILE A 349 15.62 -2.63 -29.20
C ILE A 349 14.71 -1.76 -30.10
N PRO A 350 14.13 -2.32 -31.17
CA PRO A 350 13.26 -1.57 -32.07
C PRO A 350 12.04 -0.98 -31.35
N PRO A 351 11.59 0.23 -31.71
CA PRO A 351 10.42 0.88 -31.11
C PRO A 351 9.18 -0.03 -31.12
N ALA A 352 8.92 -0.75 -32.20
CA ALA A 352 7.77 -1.65 -32.30
C ALA A 352 7.73 -2.73 -31.20
N VAL A 353 8.90 -3.27 -30.83
CA VAL A 353 9.05 -4.26 -29.75
C VAL A 353 8.83 -3.60 -28.40
N LEU A 354 9.40 -2.41 -28.19
CA LEU A 354 9.17 -1.61 -26.98
C LEU A 354 7.69 -1.29 -26.81
N GLY A 355 6.98 -0.94 -27.90
CA GLY A 355 5.55 -0.69 -27.91
C GLY A 355 4.74 -1.90 -27.46
N GLY A 356 5.05 -3.09 -27.98
CA GLY A 356 4.41 -4.35 -27.54
C GLY A 356 4.64 -4.65 -26.05
N GLY A 357 5.87 -4.51 -25.57
CA GLY A 357 6.17 -4.67 -24.13
C GLY A 357 5.50 -3.62 -23.25
N ALA A 358 5.48 -2.37 -23.72
CA ALA A 358 4.88 -1.23 -23.04
C ALA A 358 3.36 -1.37 -22.87
N ILE A 359 2.64 -1.88 -23.88
CA ILE A 359 1.20 -2.17 -23.78
C ILE A 359 0.91 -3.07 -22.58
N VAL A 360 1.67 -4.15 -22.42
CA VAL A 360 1.47 -5.08 -21.31
C VAL A 360 1.88 -4.44 -19.98
N MET A 361 3.04 -3.79 -19.92
CA MET A 361 3.55 -3.20 -18.68
C MET A 361 2.69 -2.04 -18.15
N PHE A 362 2.31 -1.10 -19.03
CA PHE A 362 1.44 0.02 -18.67
C PHE A 362 0.01 -0.46 -18.40
N GLY A 363 -0.48 -1.44 -19.16
CA GLY A 363 -1.76 -2.10 -18.89
C GLY A 363 -1.80 -2.76 -17.50
N MET A 364 -0.74 -3.45 -17.10
CA MET A 364 -0.61 -4.02 -15.75
C MET A 364 -0.53 -2.93 -14.67
N THR A 365 0.06 -1.77 -14.97
CA THR A 365 0.07 -0.61 -14.05
C THR A 365 -1.35 -0.07 -13.84
N THR A 366 -2.13 0.08 -14.93
CA THR A 366 -3.56 0.42 -14.85
C THR A 366 -4.33 -0.61 -14.02
N ALA A 367 -4.10 -1.91 -14.24
CA ALA A 367 -4.75 -2.97 -13.50
C ALA A 367 -4.40 -2.95 -11.99
N ALA A 368 -3.17 -2.61 -11.62
CA ALA A 368 -2.77 -2.44 -10.22
C ALA A 368 -3.54 -1.27 -9.55
N GLY A 369 -3.76 -0.17 -10.28
CA GLY A 369 -4.60 0.94 -9.81
C GLY A 369 -6.06 0.50 -9.57
N ILE A 370 -6.62 -0.29 -10.50
CA ILE A 370 -7.97 -0.88 -10.36
C ILE A 370 -8.03 -1.82 -9.15
N GLN A 371 -6.99 -2.62 -8.89
CA GLN A 371 -6.92 -3.49 -7.71
C GLN A 371 -6.91 -2.68 -6.41
N GLU A 372 -6.21 -1.53 -6.36
CA GLU A 372 -6.28 -0.65 -5.19
C GLU A 372 -7.68 -0.03 -5.02
N LEU A 373 -8.31 0.38 -6.13
CA LEU A 373 -9.69 0.87 -6.14
C LEU A 373 -10.69 -0.20 -5.70
N ALA A 374 -10.43 -1.49 -5.96
CA ALA A 374 -11.28 -2.59 -5.51
C ALA A 374 -11.31 -2.75 -3.99
N GLY A 375 -10.27 -2.26 -3.28
CA GLY A 375 -10.22 -2.24 -1.82
C GLY A 375 -10.93 -1.05 -1.16
N VAL A 376 -11.64 -0.23 -1.94
CA VAL A 376 -12.38 0.96 -1.46
C VAL A 376 -13.85 0.58 -1.21
N LYS A 377 -14.42 1.04 -0.08
CA LYS A 377 -15.86 0.93 0.17
C LYS A 377 -16.60 1.93 -0.70
N TYR A 378 -17.46 1.46 -1.61
CA TYR A 378 -18.28 2.32 -2.47
C TYR A 378 -19.68 2.54 -1.92
N GLU A 379 -20.32 1.49 -1.40
CA GLU A 379 -21.68 1.53 -0.87
C GLU A 379 -21.81 2.51 0.30
N GLY A 380 -22.81 3.39 0.22
CA GLY A 380 -23.07 4.42 1.23
C GLY A 380 -22.01 5.52 1.33
N THR A 381 -21.13 5.67 0.33
CA THR A 381 -20.08 6.69 0.30
C THR A 381 -20.08 7.50 -1.00
N HIS A 382 -19.32 8.59 -1.04
CA HIS A 382 -19.10 9.40 -2.25
C HIS A 382 -17.93 8.89 -3.12
N ASN A 383 -17.32 7.75 -2.77
CA ASN A 383 -16.10 7.28 -3.42
C ASN A 383 -16.30 6.97 -4.91
N ALA A 384 -17.47 6.46 -5.31
CA ALA A 384 -17.77 6.20 -6.72
C ALA A 384 -17.70 7.48 -7.56
N LEU A 385 -18.24 8.58 -7.04
CA LEU A 385 -18.21 9.88 -7.71
C LEU A 385 -16.78 10.44 -7.79
N ILE A 386 -16.00 10.32 -6.70
CA ILE A 386 -14.59 10.73 -6.68
C ILE A 386 -13.82 10.00 -7.79
N VAL A 387 -13.97 8.67 -7.90
CA VAL A 387 -13.30 7.87 -8.92
C VAL A 387 -13.74 8.29 -10.33
N ALA A 388 -15.04 8.38 -10.58
CA ALA A 388 -15.58 8.69 -11.89
C ALA A 388 -15.07 10.04 -12.42
N VAL A 389 -15.15 11.10 -11.61
CA VAL A 389 -14.75 12.44 -12.04
C VAL A 389 -13.23 12.56 -12.16
N SER A 390 -12.47 12.03 -11.19
CA SER A 390 -11.01 12.17 -11.19
C SER A 390 -10.36 11.46 -12.36
N LEU A 391 -10.78 10.21 -12.65
CA LEU A 391 -10.28 9.46 -13.80
C LEU A 391 -10.67 10.14 -15.12
N SER A 392 -11.93 10.57 -15.25
CA SER A 392 -12.41 11.22 -16.47
C SER A 392 -11.65 12.51 -16.78
N VAL A 393 -11.49 13.39 -15.78
CA VAL A 393 -10.73 14.64 -15.94
C VAL A 393 -9.25 14.35 -16.20
N GLY A 394 -8.69 13.32 -15.56
CA GLY A 394 -7.32 12.88 -15.81
C GLY A 394 -7.09 12.43 -17.26
N VAL A 395 -8.07 11.79 -17.90
CA VAL A 395 -7.96 11.28 -19.28
C VAL A 395 -8.11 12.38 -20.35
N LEU A 396 -8.79 13.49 -20.05
CA LEU A 396 -9.12 14.53 -21.03
C LEU A 396 -7.92 15.05 -21.84
N PRO A 397 -6.76 15.43 -21.24
CA PRO A 397 -5.65 15.97 -22.01
C PRO A 397 -5.06 14.96 -23.01
N MET A 398 -5.16 13.67 -22.72
CA MET A 398 -4.68 12.62 -23.62
C MET A 398 -5.67 12.34 -24.75
N ALA A 399 -6.97 12.37 -24.44
CA ALA A 399 -8.02 12.05 -25.39
C ALA A 399 -8.23 13.19 -26.41
N MET A 400 -8.08 14.44 -25.98
CA MET A 400 -8.21 15.61 -26.84
C MET A 400 -7.20 16.69 -26.42
N PRO A 401 -5.91 16.56 -26.81
CA PRO A 401 -4.88 17.57 -26.51
C PRO A 401 -5.26 18.97 -27.02
N ALA A 402 -6.01 19.04 -28.11
CA ALA A 402 -6.47 20.28 -28.73
C ALA A 402 -7.30 21.19 -27.78
N LEU A 403 -7.93 20.63 -26.75
CA LEU A 403 -8.68 21.39 -25.75
C LEU A 403 -7.81 22.42 -25.00
N LEU A 404 -6.50 22.18 -24.91
CA LEU A 404 -5.57 22.98 -24.13
C LEU A 404 -4.66 23.86 -24.98
N GLU A 405 -4.82 23.89 -26.32
CA GLU A 405 -3.95 24.64 -27.25
C GLU A 405 -3.83 26.16 -26.96
N HIS A 406 -4.85 26.73 -26.32
CA HIS A 406 -4.90 28.15 -25.95
C HIS A 406 -4.39 28.42 -24.53
N VAL A 407 -4.09 27.39 -23.75
CA VAL A 407 -3.49 27.53 -22.42
C VAL A 407 -2.01 27.84 -22.60
N ARG A 408 -1.52 28.87 -21.92
CA ARG A 408 -0.12 29.33 -22.03
C ARG A 408 0.53 29.43 -20.65
N GLY A 409 1.84 29.33 -20.64
CA GLY A 409 2.66 29.56 -19.44
C GLY A 409 2.55 28.42 -18.42
N PRO A 410 2.86 28.70 -17.13
CA PRO A 410 2.98 27.68 -16.09
C PRO A 410 1.74 26.80 -15.87
N LEU A 411 0.57 27.34 -16.21
CA LEU A 411 -0.70 26.61 -16.07
C LEU A 411 -0.83 25.48 -17.10
N ALA A 412 -0.26 25.64 -18.30
CA ALA A 412 -0.26 24.61 -19.34
C ALA A 412 0.41 23.33 -18.83
N LEU A 413 1.57 23.47 -18.17
CA LEU A 413 2.34 22.37 -17.61
C LEU A 413 1.58 21.52 -16.57
N VAL A 414 0.59 22.11 -15.89
CA VAL A 414 -0.25 21.39 -14.92
C VAL A 414 -1.49 20.82 -15.58
N LEU A 415 -2.15 21.59 -16.45
CA LEU A 415 -3.40 21.18 -17.10
C LEU A 415 -3.20 20.13 -18.19
N GLU A 416 -2.05 20.12 -18.87
CA GLU A 416 -1.73 19.11 -19.88
C GLU A 416 -1.35 17.76 -19.25
N SER A 417 -0.94 17.78 -17.97
CA SER A 417 -0.64 16.57 -17.21
C SER A 417 -1.92 15.92 -16.66
N GLY A 418 -2.38 14.88 -17.35
CA GLY A 418 -3.52 14.07 -16.89
C GLY A 418 -3.36 13.50 -15.48
N ILE A 419 -2.13 13.18 -15.07
CA ILE A 419 -1.82 12.69 -13.72
C ILE A 419 -2.08 13.79 -12.69
N PHE A 420 -1.64 15.02 -12.93
CA PHE A 420 -1.85 16.12 -11.98
C PHE A 420 -3.31 16.54 -11.91
N LEU A 421 -4.00 16.58 -13.04
CA LEU A 421 -5.44 16.82 -13.06
C LEU A 421 -6.20 15.78 -12.23
N CYS A 422 -5.92 14.49 -12.43
CA CYS A 422 -6.50 13.43 -11.62
C CYS A 422 -6.17 13.61 -10.14
N ALA A 423 -4.89 13.90 -9.80
CA ALA A 423 -4.45 14.12 -8.43
C ALA A 423 -5.21 15.24 -7.73
N ILE A 424 -5.27 16.41 -8.37
CA ILE A 424 -5.91 17.60 -7.83
C ILE A 424 -7.40 17.34 -7.63
N VAL A 425 -8.08 16.80 -8.64
CA VAL A 425 -9.52 16.52 -8.57
C VAL A 425 -9.82 15.45 -7.51
N ALA A 426 -9.05 14.36 -7.46
CA ALA A 426 -9.24 13.30 -6.48
C ALA A 426 -9.06 13.80 -5.05
N VAL A 427 -7.98 14.56 -4.80
CA VAL A 427 -7.70 15.14 -3.48
C VAL A 427 -8.78 16.14 -3.08
N LEU A 428 -9.17 17.04 -3.99
CA LEU A 428 -10.18 18.07 -3.71
C LEU A 428 -11.55 17.45 -3.46
N LEU A 429 -12.02 16.54 -4.33
CA LEU A 429 -13.30 15.88 -4.16
C LEU A 429 -13.32 15.03 -2.90
N ASN A 430 -12.25 14.30 -2.59
CA ASN A 430 -12.14 13.58 -1.33
C ASN A 430 -12.17 14.54 -0.14
N ALA A 431 -11.44 15.66 -0.20
CA ALA A 431 -11.43 16.66 0.88
C ALA A 431 -12.74 17.44 1.04
N VAL A 432 -13.64 17.41 0.05
CA VAL A 432 -14.96 18.07 0.10
C VAL A 432 -16.05 17.07 0.50
N LEU A 433 -16.08 15.91 -0.14
CA LEU A 433 -17.16 14.91 -0.03
C LEU A 433 -16.93 13.91 1.09
N ASN A 434 -15.67 13.62 1.42
CA ASN A 434 -15.29 12.75 2.53
C ASN A 434 -14.66 13.56 3.67
N ARG A 435 -15.11 14.81 3.89
CA ARG A 435 -14.73 15.58 5.09
C ARG A 435 -15.05 14.74 6.31
N SER A 436 -14.02 14.24 6.97
CA SER A 436 -14.15 13.77 8.34
C SER A 436 -14.82 14.91 9.13
N PRO A 437 -15.77 14.62 10.04
CA PRO A 437 -16.14 15.59 11.05
C PRO A 437 -14.85 16.08 11.73
N LYS A 438 -14.78 17.38 12.03
CA LYS A 438 -13.65 17.99 12.74
C LYS A 438 -13.29 17.09 13.92
N ILE A 439 -12.10 16.49 13.90
CA ILE A 439 -11.45 16.08 15.13
C ILE A 439 -11.05 17.39 15.82
N SER A 440 -11.88 17.86 16.74
CA SER A 440 -11.45 18.84 17.73
C SER A 440 -10.39 18.15 18.58
N ILE A 441 -9.14 18.63 18.48
CA ILE A 441 -8.15 18.39 19.54
C ILE A 441 -8.55 19.31 20.68
N THR A 442 -9.60 18.92 21.40
CA THR A 442 -9.71 19.20 22.82
C THR A 442 -9.23 17.93 23.47
N GLN A 443 -8.24 18.00 24.36
CA GLN A 443 -8.02 16.94 25.32
C GLN A 443 -9.32 16.77 26.10
N GLN A 444 -10.17 15.85 25.65
CA GLN A 444 -11.37 15.41 26.34
C GLN A 444 -11.73 14.05 25.74
N GLU A 445 -11.58 13.05 26.60
CA GLU A 445 -12.26 11.76 26.66
C GLU A 445 -13.18 11.43 25.48
N GLY A 446 -12.84 10.33 24.79
CA GLY A 446 -13.46 9.89 23.56
C GLY A 446 -14.95 9.64 23.68
N THR A 447 -15.71 10.29 22.81
CA THR A 447 -17.05 9.87 22.41
C THR A 447 -17.11 9.84 20.89
N ASP A 448 -17.22 8.63 20.34
CA ASP A 448 -17.59 8.37 18.95
C ASP A 448 -19.02 8.82 18.72
N THR A 449 -19.24 9.78 17.82
CA THR A 449 -20.55 10.03 17.24
C THR A 449 -20.66 9.30 15.90
N MET A 450 -21.28 8.12 15.95
CA MET A 450 -22.00 7.52 14.84
C MET A 450 -22.96 8.54 14.20
N SER A 451 -23.23 8.31 12.91
CA SER A 451 -24.48 8.73 12.24
C SER A 451 -25.64 8.78 13.24
N THR A 452 -26.38 9.89 13.24
CA THR A 452 -27.59 10.13 14.03
C THR A 452 -28.69 9.12 13.71
N THR A 453 -28.53 7.90 14.19
CA THR A 453 -29.54 7.24 15.00
C THR A 453 -29.11 7.52 16.44
N GLU A 454 -29.95 8.17 17.22
CA GLU A 454 -29.72 8.43 18.65
C GLU A 454 -29.01 7.23 19.29
N ASN A 455 -27.81 7.42 19.86
CA ASN A 455 -27.26 6.40 20.75
C ASN A 455 -28.30 6.22 21.86
N PRO A 456 -28.87 5.01 22.04
CA PRO A 456 -29.92 4.81 23.01
C PRO A 456 -29.38 5.15 24.39
N THR A 457 -29.91 6.23 24.98
CA THR A 457 -29.58 6.61 26.35
C THR A 457 -29.91 5.42 27.26
N PRO A 458 -29.00 4.99 28.16
CA PRO A 458 -29.31 3.88 29.06
C PRO A 458 -30.53 4.23 29.91
N SER A 459 -31.49 3.32 29.95
CA SER A 459 -32.62 3.43 30.88
C SER A 459 -32.15 3.17 32.32
N GLU A 460 -32.92 3.61 33.32
CA GLU A 460 -32.65 3.23 34.71
C GLU A 460 -32.68 1.71 34.91
N ALA A 461 -33.52 1.00 34.14
CA ALA A 461 -33.57 -0.46 34.12
C ALA A 461 -32.26 -1.06 33.58
N ASP A 462 -31.68 -0.49 32.52
CA ASP A 462 -30.39 -0.93 31.99
C ASP A 462 -29.29 -0.85 33.05
N LEU A 463 -29.21 0.28 33.76
CA LEU A 463 -28.23 0.49 34.83
C LEU A 463 -28.47 -0.46 36.01
N ALA A 464 -29.73 -0.72 36.38
CA ALA A 464 -30.07 -1.64 37.46
C ALA A 464 -29.68 -3.09 37.13
N HIS A 465 -29.99 -3.55 35.92
CA HIS A 465 -29.60 -4.88 35.45
C HIS A 465 -28.09 -5.02 35.34
N LEU A 466 -27.40 -4.00 34.83
CA LEU A 466 -25.95 -4.01 34.70
C LEU A 466 -25.25 -4.07 36.06
N ARG A 467 -25.74 -3.34 37.07
CA ARG A 467 -25.24 -3.46 38.46
C ARG A 467 -25.50 -4.82 39.07
N ALA A 468 -26.67 -5.43 38.80
CA ALA A 468 -26.94 -6.80 39.22
C ALA A 468 -25.96 -7.78 38.57
N THR A 469 -25.57 -7.56 37.31
CA THR A 469 -24.52 -8.33 36.64
C THR A 469 -23.14 -8.14 37.27
N ILE A 470 -22.76 -6.91 37.63
CA ILE A 470 -21.48 -6.63 38.33
C ILE A 470 -21.44 -7.32 39.70
N ALA A 471 -22.53 -7.28 40.47
CA ALA A 471 -22.63 -7.98 41.74
C ALA A 471 -22.46 -9.51 41.57
N LEU A 472 -23.01 -10.08 40.50
CA LEU A 472 -22.83 -11.50 40.17
C LEU A 472 -21.39 -11.83 39.76
N ALA A 473 -20.66 -10.88 39.14
CA ALA A 473 -19.24 -11.02 38.83
C ALA A 473 -18.39 -11.04 40.11
N ASP A 474 -18.76 -10.23 41.11
CA ASP A 474 -18.15 -10.24 42.44
C ASP A 474 -18.44 -11.55 43.20
N GLU A 475 -19.63 -12.12 43.07
CA GLU A 475 -19.95 -13.45 43.60
C GLU A 475 -19.11 -14.55 42.93
N ALA A 476 -18.96 -14.50 41.60
CA ALA A 476 -18.09 -15.43 40.86
C ALA A 476 -16.64 -15.35 41.36
N ARG A 477 -16.13 -14.13 41.56
CA ARG A 477 -14.82 -13.89 42.17
C ARG A 477 -14.69 -14.49 43.57
N GLN A 478 -15.68 -14.29 44.43
CA GLN A 478 -15.68 -14.81 45.80
C GLN A 478 -15.72 -16.34 45.83
N ALA A 479 -16.36 -16.96 44.82
CA ALA A 479 -16.35 -18.40 44.59
C ALA A 479 -15.04 -18.91 43.95
N GLY A 480 -14.03 -18.05 43.78
CA GLY A 480 -12.74 -18.41 43.18
C GLY A 480 -12.79 -18.60 41.66
N ARG A 481 -13.83 -18.08 40.99
CA ARG A 481 -13.96 -18.07 39.52
C ARG A 481 -13.44 -16.75 38.95
N HIS A 482 -13.22 -16.72 37.63
CA HIS A 482 -12.92 -15.47 36.95
C HIS A 482 -14.07 -14.47 37.14
N PRO A 483 -13.78 -13.19 37.42
CA PRO A 483 -14.75 -12.16 37.79
C PRO A 483 -15.59 -11.68 36.60
N PHE A 484 -16.35 -12.58 35.96
CA PHE A 484 -17.27 -12.25 34.87
C PHE A 484 -18.64 -12.86 35.12
N ALA A 485 -19.68 -12.12 34.73
CA ALA A 485 -21.06 -12.55 34.86
C ALA A 485 -21.93 -11.97 33.74
N SER A 486 -23.04 -12.62 33.46
CA SER A 486 -24.03 -12.18 32.48
C SER A 486 -25.43 -12.65 32.84
N ILE A 487 -26.42 -11.83 32.50
CA ILE A 487 -27.85 -12.13 32.64
C ILE A 487 -28.57 -11.85 31.32
N VAL A 488 -29.62 -12.62 31.01
CA VAL A 488 -30.51 -12.37 29.88
C VAL A 488 -31.87 -11.98 30.42
N VAL A 489 -32.42 -10.86 29.95
CA VAL A 489 -33.72 -10.32 30.38
C VAL A 489 -34.66 -10.23 29.19
N ALA A 490 -35.89 -10.72 29.36
CA ALA A 490 -36.96 -10.63 28.36
C ALA A 490 -37.45 -9.19 28.19
N ALA A 491 -38.20 -8.92 27.11
CA ALA A 491 -38.79 -7.60 26.84
C ALA A 491 -39.76 -7.12 27.94
N ASP A 492 -40.34 -8.03 28.72
CA ASP A 492 -41.23 -7.75 29.86
C ASP A 492 -40.47 -7.44 31.17
N GLY A 493 -39.13 -7.45 31.15
CA GLY A 493 -38.28 -7.20 32.32
C GLY A 493 -37.96 -8.45 33.17
N ARG A 494 -38.46 -9.63 32.79
CA ARG A 494 -38.17 -10.88 33.50
C ARG A 494 -36.77 -11.39 33.18
N VAL A 495 -35.99 -11.74 34.21
CA VAL A 495 -34.69 -12.41 34.03
C VAL A 495 -34.92 -13.85 33.56
N ILE A 496 -34.45 -14.18 32.37
CA ILE A 496 -34.52 -15.52 31.75
C ILE A 496 -33.37 -16.39 32.26
N ALA A 497 -32.16 -15.83 32.28
CA ALA A 497 -30.93 -16.55 32.62
C ALA A 497 -30.00 -15.65 33.44
N SER A 498 -29.24 -16.25 34.35
CA SER A 498 -28.24 -15.55 35.17
C SER A 498 -27.06 -16.49 35.47
N LYS A 499 -25.86 -16.13 34.98
CA LYS A 499 -24.67 -16.99 35.07
C LYS A 499 -23.41 -16.21 35.39
N GLY A 500 -22.59 -16.76 36.27
CA GLY A 500 -21.18 -16.43 36.41
C GLY A 500 -20.29 -17.27 35.49
N ASN A 501 -19.03 -16.85 35.37
CA ASN A 501 -18.00 -17.55 34.62
C ASN A 501 -17.66 -18.91 35.23
N ASN A 502 -17.53 -19.94 34.39
CA ASN A 502 -17.12 -21.29 34.78
C ASN A 502 -16.03 -21.84 33.85
N SER A 503 -15.09 -20.98 33.45
CA SER A 503 -14.05 -21.31 32.46
C SER A 503 -12.91 -22.18 33.00
N MET A 504 -12.83 -22.38 34.32
CA MET A 504 -11.74 -23.09 34.99
C MET A 504 -12.11 -24.57 35.33
N PRO A 505 -11.24 -25.55 35.02
CA PRO A 505 -11.39 -26.93 35.50
C PRO A 505 -11.33 -27.03 37.04
N PRO A 506 -11.87 -28.10 37.68
CA PRO A 506 -12.47 -29.30 37.09
C PRO A 506 -13.98 -29.22 36.82
N GLU A 507 -14.72 -28.28 37.43
CA GLU A 507 -16.18 -28.19 37.23
C GLU A 507 -16.59 -27.45 35.94
N GLY A 508 -15.62 -26.90 35.21
CA GLY A 508 -15.81 -26.08 34.04
C GLY A 508 -14.79 -26.34 32.94
N ASP A 509 -14.91 -25.61 31.83
CA ASP A 509 -13.99 -25.68 30.70
C ASP A 509 -13.82 -24.30 30.06
N PRO A 510 -12.72 -24.04 29.33
CA PRO A 510 -12.39 -22.70 28.82
C PRO A 510 -13.45 -22.02 27.94
N THR A 511 -14.47 -22.73 27.45
CA THR A 511 -15.56 -22.14 26.66
C THR A 511 -16.70 -21.60 27.51
N GLN A 512 -16.79 -21.97 28.80
CA GLN A 512 -17.88 -21.63 29.71
C GLN A 512 -17.78 -20.20 30.28
N HIS A 513 -17.71 -19.23 29.39
CA HIS A 513 -17.84 -17.81 29.70
C HIS A 513 -19.27 -17.48 30.15
N ALA A 514 -19.43 -16.45 30.96
CA ALA A 514 -20.71 -16.10 31.56
C ALA A 514 -21.80 -15.84 30.50
N GLU A 515 -21.45 -15.09 29.45
CA GLU A 515 -22.34 -14.73 28.34
C GLU A 515 -22.73 -15.95 27.52
N LEU A 516 -21.78 -16.85 27.27
CA LEU A 516 -22.06 -18.08 26.50
C LEU A 516 -23.01 -18.99 27.28
N ARG A 517 -22.81 -19.13 28.59
CA ARG A 517 -23.70 -19.90 29.47
C ARG A 517 -25.09 -19.25 29.58
N ALA A 518 -25.17 -17.94 29.73
CA ALA A 518 -26.42 -17.21 29.84
C ALA A 518 -27.24 -17.27 28.54
N ALA A 519 -26.58 -17.09 27.39
CA ALA A 519 -27.22 -17.22 26.08
C ALA A 519 -27.71 -18.65 25.81
N ALA A 520 -26.91 -19.66 26.17
CA ALA A 520 -27.29 -21.07 26.03
C ALA A 520 -28.49 -21.44 26.91
N GLU A 521 -28.52 -21.00 28.17
CA GLU A 521 -29.67 -21.22 29.06
C GLU A 521 -30.92 -20.51 28.53
N ALA A 522 -30.80 -19.25 28.10
CA ALA A 522 -31.93 -18.51 27.54
C ALA A 522 -32.54 -19.20 26.32
N ALA A 523 -31.70 -19.74 25.42
CA ALA A 523 -32.14 -20.50 24.25
C ALA A 523 -32.87 -21.81 24.57
N THR A 524 -32.73 -22.33 25.79
CA THR A 524 -33.45 -23.51 26.26
C THR A 524 -34.64 -23.19 27.16
N ALA A 525 -34.65 -22.00 27.78
CA ALA A 525 -35.66 -21.60 28.76
C ALA A 525 -36.89 -20.93 28.12
N VAL A 526 -36.75 -20.33 26.94
CA VAL A 526 -37.85 -19.69 26.20
C VAL A 526 -37.83 -20.09 24.72
N PRO A 527 -38.98 -20.00 24.01
CA PRO A 527 -39.03 -20.12 22.56
C PRO A 527 -38.05 -19.17 21.84
N LEU A 528 -37.39 -19.65 20.77
CA LEU A 528 -36.36 -18.89 20.04
C LEU A 528 -36.89 -17.61 19.37
N ASP A 529 -38.20 -17.53 19.12
CA ASP A 529 -38.89 -16.37 18.57
C ASP A 529 -39.13 -15.25 19.60
N GLU A 530 -38.98 -15.54 20.90
CA GLU A 530 -39.01 -14.52 21.96
C GLU A 530 -37.66 -13.81 22.16
N LEU A 531 -36.55 -14.48 21.83
CA LEU A 531 -35.19 -13.97 22.05
C LEU A 531 -34.83 -12.67 21.29
N PRO A 532 -35.36 -12.38 20.09
CA PRO A 532 -35.13 -11.10 19.42
C PRO A 532 -35.55 -9.88 20.25
N GLY A 533 -36.48 -10.03 21.21
CA GLY A 533 -36.86 -8.98 22.15
C GLY A 533 -36.05 -8.96 23.45
N ALA A 534 -35.17 -9.94 23.68
CA ALA A 534 -34.39 -10.06 24.90
C ALA A 534 -33.09 -9.23 24.85
N THR A 535 -32.62 -8.83 26.02
CA THR A 535 -31.35 -8.12 26.23
C THR A 535 -30.39 -8.96 27.06
N LEU A 536 -29.16 -9.13 26.58
CA LEU A 536 -28.04 -9.67 27.34
C LEU A 536 -27.31 -8.53 28.06
N TYR A 537 -27.27 -8.56 29.38
CA TYR A 537 -26.42 -7.68 30.19
C TYR A 537 -25.16 -8.45 30.61
N THR A 538 -23.98 -7.84 30.46
CA THR A 538 -22.70 -8.49 30.82
C THR A 538 -21.74 -7.53 31.54
N SER A 539 -20.95 -8.06 32.47
CA SER A 539 -19.98 -7.28 33.26
C SER A 539 -18.80 -6.78 32.43
N ALA A 540 -18.50 -7.41 31.29
CA ALA A 540 -17.47 -6.99 30.36
C ALA A 540 -17.93 -7.20 28.92
N GLU A 541 -17.33 -6.47 27.98
CA GLU A 541 -17.63 -6.60 26.56
C GLU A 541 -17.45 -8.07 26.11
N PRO A 542 -18.48 -8.67 25.46
CA PRO A 542 -18.43 -10.09 25.11
C PRO A 542 -17.37 -10.33 24.04
N CYS A 543 -16.51 -11.33 24.25
CA CYS A 543 -15.51 -11.72 23.26
C CYS A 543 -16.17 -12.34 22.00
N VAL A 544 -15.38 -12.52 20.94
CA VAL A 544 -15.84 -13.08 19.64
C VAL A 544 -16.66 -14.37 19.76
N MET A 545 -16.30 -15.28 20.66
CA MET A 545 -17.04 -16.53 20.91
C MET A 545 -18.42 -16.25 21.52
N CYS A 546 -18.47 -15.39 22.53
CA CYS A 546 -19.69 -15.01 23.23
C CYS A 546 -20.61 -14.18 22.32
N THR A 547 -20.06 -13.23 21.57
CA THR A 547 -20.82 -12.48 20.55
C THR A 547 -21.41 -13.42 19.50
N GLY A 548 -20.65 -14.42 19.05
CA GLY A 548 -21.14 -15.46 18.16
C GLY A 548 -22.30 -16.27 18.77
N ALA A 549 -22.21 -16.62 20.05
CA ALA A 549 -23.28 -17.33 20.74
C ALA A 549 -24.58 -16.50 20.78
N VAL A 550 -24.50 -15.23 21.18
CA VAL A 550 -25.64 -14.28 21.19
C VAL A 550 -26.26 -14.15 19.79
N TYR A 551 -25.42 -14.06 18.76
CA TYR A 551 -25.87 -14.00 17.37
C TYR A 551 -26.68 -15.22 16.95
N TRP A 552 -26.21 -16.43 17.28
CA TRP A 552 -26.86 -17.68 16.89
C TRP A 552 -28.13 -17.96 17.70
N THR A 553 -28.15 -17.61 18.99
CA THR A 553 -29.37 -17.73 19.81
C THR A 553 -30.44 -16.71 19.40
N GLY A 554 -30.07 -15.59 18.78
CA GLY A 554 -31.00 -14.61 18.26
C GLY A 554 -31.41 -13.55 19.28
N ILE A 555 -30.62 -13.36 20.35
CA ILE A 555 -30.81 -12.27 21.31
C ILE A 555 -30.62 -10.93 20.59
N GLY A 556 -31.59 -10.02 20.73
CA GLY A 556 -31.64 -8.80 19.92
C GLY A 556 -30.82 -7.62 20.43
N ARG A 557 -30.39 -7.63 21.70
CA ARG A 557 -29.66 -6.51 22.31
C ARG A 557 -28.58 -6.96 23.29
N ILE A 558 -27.44 -6.28 23.29
CA ILE A 558 -26.31 -6.45 24.21
C ILE A 558 -26.10 -5.14 24.96
N VAL A 559 -26.01 -5.22 26.28
CA VAL A 559 -25.62 -4.11 27.16
C VAL A 559 -24.42 -4.55 27.99
N TYR A 560 -23.30 -3.82 27.95
CA TYR A 560 -22.09 -4.24 28.65
C TYR A 560 -21.47 -3.13 29.49
N ALA A 561 -20.79 -3.54 30.57
CA ALA A 561 -20.21 -2.61 31.52
C ALA A 561 -18.78 -2.19 31.13
N LEU A 562 -17.81 -3.07 31.32
CA LEU A 562 -16.40 -2.82 31.05
C LEU A 562 -16.05 -3.05 29.57
N SER A 563 -15.35 -2.11 28.92
CA SER A 563 -14.86 -2.31 27.54
C SER A 563 -13.73 -3.35 27.45
N GLU A 564 -13.63 -4.06 26.32
CA GLU A 564 -12.53 -5.02 26.11
C GLU A 564 -11.16 -4.34 26.17
N HIS A 565 -11.04 -3.15 25.59
CA HIS A 565 -9.81 -2.34 25.61
C HIS A 565 -9.37 -2.00 27.04
N ARG A 566 -10.31 -1.60 27.92
CA ARG A 566 -9.99 -1.31 29.33
C ARG A 566 -9.68 -2.59 30.11
N LEU A 567 -10.39 -3.68 29.84
CA LEU A 567 -10.13 -4.99 30.43
C LEU A 567 -8.71 -5.49 30.10
N LEU A 568 -8.27 -5.36 28.85
CA LEU A 568 -6.91 -5.71 28.41
C LEU A 568 -5.83 -4.96 29.20
N GLY A 569 -6.08 -3.68 29.53
CA GLY A 569 -5.20 -2.90 30.39
C GLY A 569 -5.12 -3.41 31.84
N ILE A 570 -6.15 -4.09 32.31
CA ILE A 570 -6.21 -4.68 33.66
C ILE A 570 -5.60 -6.10 33.68
N THR A 571 -5.84 -6.91 32.64
CA THR A 571 -5.42 -8.32 32.58
C THR A 571 -4.00 -8.51 32.07
N GLY A 572 -3.54 -7.66 31.14
CA GLY A 572 -2.21 -7.80 30.54
C GLY A 572 -2.05 -9.06 29.69
N ASP A 573 -0.91 -9.77 29.83
CA ASP A 573 -0.61 -11.01 29.12
C ASP A 573 -0.90 -12.27 29.95
N ASP A 574 -1.86 -12.19 30.88
CA ASP A 574 -2.24 -13.31 31.76
C ASP A 574 -2.68 -14.55 30.93
N PRO A 575 -2.04 -15.72 31.13
CA PRO A 575 -2.32 -16.92 30.35
C PRO A 575 -3.74 -17.48 30.57
N GLU A 576 -4.42 -17.11 31.65
CA GLU A 576 -5.80 -17.52 31.92
C GLU A 576 -6.84 -16.64 31.24
N ASN A 577 -6.46 -15.47 30.71
CA ASN A 577 -7.37 -14.60 29.97
C ASN A 577 -6.69 -13.91 28.77
N PRO A 578 -6.34 -14.66 27.70
CA PRO A 578 -5.84 -14.10 26.45
C PRO A 578 -6.96 -13.33 25.74
N THR A 579 -7.07 -12.04 26.03
CA THR A 579 -8.13 -11.15 25.56
C THR A 579 -7.93 -10.77 24.09
N PHE A 580 -9.01 -10.63 23.32
CA PHE A 580 -8.97 -10.59 21.85
C PHE A 580 -8.92 -9.20 21.22
N ASP A 581 -8.90 -8.05 21.91
CA ASP A 581 -8.93 -6.69 21.31
C ASP A 581 -9.73 -6.57 19.99
N LEU A 582 -10.94 -7.12 19.99
CA LEU A 582 -11.85 -7.15 18.85
C LEU A 582 -13.27 -6.84 19.34
N PRO A 583 -13.72 -5.57 19.22
CA PRO A 583 -15.01 -5.14 19.73
C PRO A 583 -16.16 -6.00 19.22
N CYS A 584 -17.14 -6.29 20.08
CA CYS A 584 -18.28 -7.14 19.72
C CYS A 584 -19.10 -6.55 18.56
N ARG A 585 -19.11 -5.22 18.43
CA ARG A 585 -19.73 -4.49 17.32
C ARG A 585 -19.12 -4.85 15.96
N GLU A 586 -17.81 -5.10 15.91
CA GLU A 586 -17.12 -5.49 14.68
C GLU A 586 -17.52 -6.90 14.26
N VAL A 587 -17.62 -7.83 15.23
CA VAL A 587 -18.10 -9.20 14.98
C VAL A 587 -19.53 -9.19 14.43
N ILE A 588 -20.42 -8.39 15.03
CA ILE A 588 -21.83 -8.27 14.60
C ILE A 588 -21.93 -7.63 13.21
N ALA A 589 -21.08 -6.64 12.88
CA ALA A 589 -21.08 -5.97 11.59
C ALA A 589 -20.78 -6.91 10.40
N HIS A 590 -20.20 -8.08 10.66
CA HIS A 590 -19.96 -9.13 9.68
C HIS A 590 -21.07 -10.20 9.62
N GLY A 591 -22.17 -10.04 10.37
CA GLY A 591 -23.33 -10.92 10.38
C GLY A 591 -24.51 -10.41 9.53
N GLN A 592 -25.57 -11.24 9.43
CA GLN A 592 -26.83 -10.91 8.74
C GLN A 592 -27.95 -10.49 9.70
N ARG A 593 -27.79 -10.72 11.00
CA ARG A 593 -28.74 -10.32 12.05
C ARG A 593 -28.34 -8.98 12.65
N HIS A 594 -29.33 -8.12 12.86
CA HIS A 594 -29.13 -6.87 13.59
C HIS A 594 -29.20 -7.15 15.09
N ILE A 595 -28.16 -6.75 15.83
CA ILE A 595 -28.12 -6.82 17.30
C ILE A 595 -27.75 -5.41 17.78
N GLU A 596 -28.62 -4.82 18.58
CA GLU A 596 -28.36 -3.52 19.20
C GLU A 596 -27.29 -3.68 20.28
N VAL A 597 -26.31 -2.78 20.33
CA VAL A 597 -25.26 -2.83 21.35
C VAL A 597 -25.17 -1.49 22.07
N LEU A 598 -25.21 -1.52 23.41
CA LEU A 598 -25.08 -0.38 24.30
C LEU A 598 -23.95 -0.63 25.31
N GLY A 599 -23.02 0.30 25.44
CA GLY A 599 -21.82 0.12 26.25
C GLY A 599 -20.61 0.82 25.63
N PRO A 600 -19.53 1.00 26.40
CA PRO A 600 -19.39 0.62 27.81
C PRO A 600 -20.21 1.50 28.76
N LEU A 601 -20.56 1.00 29.94
CA LEU A 601 -21.34 1.67 30.99
C LEU A 601 -20.79 1.27 32.37
N LEU A 602 -20.75 2.17 33.36
CA LEU A 602 -20.28 1.83 34.72
C LEU A 602 -18.87 1.19 34.78
N GLU A 603 -17.96 1.59 33.88
CA GLU A 603 -16.65 0.94 33.74
C GLU A 603 -15.82 0.91 35.03
N ASP A 604 -15.92 1.96 35.87
CA ASP A 604 -15.22 2.01 37.15
C ASP A 604 -15.80 1.01 38.16
N GLU A 605 -17.12 0.84 38.20
CA GLU A 605 -17.79 -0.15 39.06
C GLU A 605 -17.40 -1.57 38.61
N ALA A 606 -17.41 -1.85 37.31
CA ALA A 606 -17.04 -3.15 36.77
C ALA A 606 -15.54 -3.47 36.90
N ALA A 607 -14.66 -2.48 36.73
CA ALA A 607 -13.22 -2.66 36.90
C ALA A 607 -12.84 -3.06 38.34
N ALA A 608 -13.61 -2.63 39.35
CA ALA A 608 -13.39 -3.00 40.75
C ALA A 608 -13.48 -4.52 40.98
N SER A 609 -14.34 -5.22 40.25
CA SER A 609 -14.46 -6.68 40.30
C SER A 609 -13.17 -7.40 39.88
N HIS A 610 -12.32 -6.76 39.06
CA HIS A 610 -11.04 -7.31 38.59
C HIS A 610 -9.82 -6.92 39.46
N ALA A 611 -9.97 -5.96 40.38
CA ALA A 611 -8.86 -5.45 41.17
C ALA A 611 -8.18 -6.56 42.00
N ASP A 612 -6.87 -6.69 41.87
CA ASP A 612 -6.03 -7.69 42.54
C ASP A 612 -6.38 -9.16 42.26
N PHE A 613 -7.19 -9.45 41.24
CA PHE A 613 -7.51 -10.83 40.86
C PHE A 613 -6.39 -11.44 40.01
N TRP A 614 -6.00 -10.74 38.94
CA TRP A 614 -5.03 -11.18 37.94
C TRP A 614 -3.56 -11.14 38.43
N THR A 615 -3.28 -10.45 39.52
CA THR A 615 -1.92 -10.34 40.08
C THR A 615 -1.53 -11.49 41.03
N ARG A 616 -2.45 -12.42 41.35
CA ARG A 616 -2.26 -13.43 42.41
C ARG A 616 -1.48 -14.70 42.03
N GLN A 617 -1.03 -14.89 40.79
CA GLN A 617 -0.38 -16.14 40.37
C GLN A 617 1.16 -16.12 40.37
N THR A 618 1.80 -15.43 41.32
CA THR A 618 3.26 -15.50 41.53
C THR A 618 3.67 -15.92 42.95
N SER A 619 2.99 -16.94 43.50
CA SER A 619 3.51 -17.70 44.65
C SER A 619 3.64 -19.18 44.33
#